data_AF-A0A7X6FVU4-F1
#
_entry.id   AF-A0A7X6FVU4-F1
#
_cell.length_a   1.000
_cell.length_b   1.000
_cell.length_c   1.000
_cell.angle_alpha   90.00
_cell.angle_beta   90.00
_cell.angle_gamma   90.00
#
_symmetry.space_group_name_H-M   'P 1'
#
loop_
_entity.id
_entity.type
_entity.pdbx_description
1 polymer ?
#
loop_
_entity_poly.entity_id
_entity_poly.type
_entity_poly.pdbx_seq_one_letter_code
_entity_poly.pdbx_strand_id
1 'polypeptide(L)'
;MADDFRQRMELKLELMRLYEESGFSREGTALALNVTLGQLRGWLSGREQVEAYLQSGQVPTSNTNAPSDHIVEKLKNEIRNVRLDLAHRVLQNARNKEAIAPSLVKNSSMVGNMFQMPMNQMSLIRLRECE
;
A
#
# COMPACT_ATOMS: atom_id res chain seq x y z
N MET A 1 22.68 -10.75 21.81
CA MET A 1 23.46 -9.49 21.73
C MET A 1 23.61 -8.98 20.30
N ALA A 2 24.23 -9.70 19.35
CA ALA A 2 24.28 -9.26 17.94
C ALA A 2 22.91 -9.35 17.25
N ASP A 3 22.14 -10.41 17.54
CA ASP A 3 20.80 -10.63 16.99
C ASP A 3 19.80 -9.55 17.42
N ASP A 4 19.93 -9.05 18.66
CA ASP A 4 19.06 -8.01 19.21
C ASP A 4 19.26 -6.66 18.51
N PHE A 5 20.50 -6.34 18.13
CA PHE A 5 20.79 -5.12 17.37
C PHE A 5 20.29 -5.24 15.94
N ARG A 6 20.46 -6.41 15.31
CA ARG A 6 19.94 -6.69 13.96
C ARG A 6 18.43 -6.52 13.89
N GLN A 7 17.69 -7.12 14.82
CA GLN A 7 16.22 -6.96 14.88
C GLN A 7 15.80 -5.50 15.04
N ARG A 8 16.53 -4.72 15.86
CA ARG A 8 16.26 -3.29 16.05
C ARG A 8 16.49 -2.48 14.78
N MET A 9 17.48 -2.86 13.98
CA MET A 9 17.77 -2.25 12.69
C MET A 9 16.72 -2.62 11.64
N GLU A 10 16.21 -3.85 11.66
CA GLU A 10 15.10 -4.31 10.80
C GLU A 10 13.82 -3.50 11.09
N LEU A 11 13.46 -3.31 12.37
CA LEU A 11 12.31 -2.48 12.75
C LEU A 11 12.49 -1.02 12.32
N LYS A 12 13.71 -0.48 12.44
CA LYS A 12 14.02 0.88 11.98
C LYS A 12 13.85 1.00 10.46
N LEU A 13 14.29 0.01 9.69
CA LEU A 13 14.11 -0.02 8.23
C LEU A 13 12.64 -0.14 7.84
N GLU A 14 11.89 -0.99 8.54
CA GLU A 14 10.46 -1.19 8.33
C GLU A 14 9.67 0.10 8.56
N LEU A 15 10.00 0.85 9.61
CA LEU A 15 9.41 2.17 9.84
C LEU A 15 9.67 3.12 8.65
N MET A 16 10.90 3.16 8.12
CA MET A 16 11.23 4.00 6.96
C MET A 16 10.39 3.65 5.73
N ARG A 17 10.26 2.35 5.42
CA ARG A 17 9.44 1.88 4.29
C ARG A 17 7.98 2.30 4.44
N LEU A 18 7.42 2.11 5.63
CA LEU A 18 6.04 2.52 5.89
C LEU A 18 5.86 4.03 5.70
N TYR A 19 6.82 4.85 6.10
CA TYR A 19 6.77 6.30 5.91
C TYR A 19 6.76 6.74 4.45
N GLU A 20 7.50 6.05 3.58
CA GLU A 20 7.51 6.31 2.13
C GLU A 20 6.16 5.98 1.49
N GLU A 21 5.51 4.90 1.92
CA GLU A 21 4.26 4.40 1.32
C GLU A 21 3.01 5.17 1.77
N SER A 22 3.06 5.78 2.96
CA SER A 22 1.84 6.20 3.67
C SER A 22 1.68 7.70 3.91
N GLY A 23 2.77 8.46 3.88
CA GLY A 23 2.79 9.88 4.23
C GLY A 23 2.30 10.18 5.65
N PHE A 24 2.46 9.26 6.62
CA PHE A 24 2.06 9.51 8.01
C PHE A 24 2.80 10.71 8.63
N SER A 25 2.17 11.33 9.64
CA SER A 25 2.75 12.46 10.36
C SER A 25 3.95 12.02 11.19
N ARG A 26 5.10 12.62 10.89
CA ARG A 26 6.35 12.44 11.66
C ARG A 26 6.18 12.89 13.10
N GLU A 27 5.39 13.93 13.34
CA GLU A 27 5.08 14.46 14.66
C GLU A 27 4.26 13.45 15.48
N GLY A 28 3.26 12.82 14.87
CA GLY A 28 2.42 11.79 15.51
C GLY A 28 3.22 10.56 15.94
N THR A 29 4.08 10.03 15.05
CA THR A 29 4.94 8.89 15.40
C THR A 29 6.01 9.26 16.41
N ALA A 30 6.61 10.46 16.33
CA ALA A 30 7.58 10.90 17.34
C ALA A 30 6.95 10.90 18.74
N LEU A 31 5.70 11.39 18.85
CA LEU A 31 4.92 11.35 20.07
C LEU A 31 4.61 9.91 20.51
N ALA A 32 4.15 9.03 19.60
CA ALA A 32 3.82 7.64 19.91
C ALA A 32 5.03 6.83 20.43
N LEU A 33 6.21 7.08 19.84
CA LEU A 33 7.47 6.45 20.25
C LEU A 33 8.10 7.12 21.48
N ASN A 34 7.57 8.27 21.91
CA ASN A 34 8.14 9.12 22.95
C ASN A 34 9.62 9.48 22.65
N VAL A 35 9.87 9.90 21.42
CA VAL A 35 11.18 10.38 20.95
C VAL A 35 11.05 11.80 20.44
N THR A 36 12.16 12.52 20.39
CA THR A 36 12.17 13.84 19.75
C THR A 36 11.99 13.71 18.24
N LEU A 37 11.39 14.72 17.61
CA LEU A 37 11.29 14.78 16.15
C LEU A 37 12.67 14.75 15.48
N GLY A 38 13.70 15.31 16.13
CA GLY A 38 15.09 15.24 15.66
C GLY A 38 15.63 13.80 15.65
N GLN A 39 15.37 13.01 16.69
CA GLN A 39 15.74 11.58 16.73
C GLN A 39 15.03 10.79 15.64
N LEU A 40 13.71 11.00 15.46
CA LEU A 40 12.96 10.35 14.40
C LEU A 40 13.49 10.73 13.01
N ARG A 41 13.78 12.02 12.77
CA ARG A 41 14.40 12.47 11.51
C ARG A 41 15.76 11.83 11.28
N GLY A 42 16.60 11.76 12.32
CA GLY A 42 17.89 11.08 12.26
C GLY A 42 17.73 9.61 11.86
N TRP A 43 16.71 8.94 12.40
CA TRP A 43 16.39 7.58 12.00
C TRP A 43 15.98 7.48 10.54
N LEU A 44 15.03 8.30 10.10
CA LEU A 44 14.52 8.28 8.72
C LEU A 44 15.55 8.71 7.67
N SER A 45 16.58 9.49 8.05
CA SER A 45 17.67 9.89 7.14
C SER A 45 18.72 8.82 6.89
N GLY A 46 18.73 7.75 7.70
CA GLY A 46 19.83 6.79 7.78
C GLY A 46 19.65 5.49 6.98
N ARG A 47 18.78 5.48 5.95
CA ARG A 47 18.31 4.24 5.31
C ARG A 47 19.43 3.39 4.71
N GLU A 48 20.27 3.99 3.87
CA GLU A 48 21.36 3.29 3.20
C GLU A 48 22.34 2.66 4.20
N GLN A 49 22.59 3.34 5.32
CA GLN A 49 23.47 2.83 6.37
C GLN A 49 22.84 1.66 7.14
N VAL A 50 21.51 1.71 7.36
CA VAL A 50 20.76 0.61 7.96
C VAL A 50 20.76 -0.61 7.03
N GLU A 51 20.52 -0.41 5.74
CA GLU A 51 20.53 -1.49 4.73
C GLU A 51 21.93 -2.10 4.59
N ALA A 52 22.98 -1.26 4.53
CA ALA A 52 24.36 -1.72 4.49
C ALA A 52 24.74 -2.57 5.72
N TYR A 53 24.30 -2.17 6.92
CA TYR A 53 24.48 -2.98 8.13
C TYR A 53 23.78 -4.34 8.02
N LEU A 54 22.52 -4.39 7.57
CA LEU A 54 21.75 -5.63 7.48
C LEU A 54 22.32 -6.62 6.45
N GLN A 55 22.97 -6.10 5.40
CA GLN A 55 23.62 -6.88 4.35
C GLN A 55 25.03 -7.36 4.74
N SER A 56 25.86 -6.50 5.31
CA SER A 56 27.29 -6.75 5.52
C SER A 56 27.68 -7.07 6.97
N GLY A 57 26.80 -6.79 7.94
CA GLY A 57 27.10 -6.87 9.37
C GLY A 57 28.04 -5.78 9.87
N GLN A 58 28.53 -4.88 9.01
CA GLN A 58 29.43 -3.80 9.40
C GLN A 58 28.65 -2.64 10.01
N VAL A 59 29.01 -2.26 11.24
CA VAL A 59 28.39 -1.14 11.96
C VAL A 59 28.81 0.17 11.27
N PRO A 60 27.87 0.95 10.72
CA PRO A 60 28.20 2.24 10.10
C PRO A 60 28.67 3.25 11.16
N THR A 61 29.64 4.07 10.79
CA THR A 61 30.36 4.99 11.69
C THR A 61 29.57 6.25 12.07
N SER A 62 28.40 6.49 11.49
CA SER A 62 27.56 7.64 11.81
C SER A 62 26.07 7.34 11.57
N ASN A 63 25.22 7.78 12.52
CA ASN A 63 23.74 7.73 12.49
C ASN A 63 23.05 6.36 12.71
N THR A 64 23.81 5.35 13.13
CA THR A 64 23.30 4.00 13.41
C THR A 64 22.92 3.80 14.88
N ASN A 65 22.32 4.81 15.52
CA ASN A 65 21.69 4.56 16.80
C ASN A 65 20.51 3.61 16.55
N ALA A 66 20.66 2.35 16.96
CA ALA A 66 19.56 1.42 17.05
C ALA A 66 18.58 1.92 18.11
N PRO A 67 17.26 1.72 17.93
CA PRO A 67 16.30 1.94 18.99
C PRO A 67 16.74 1.27 20.29
N SER A 68 16.62 1.96 21.42
CA SER A 68 16.83 1.35 22.73
C SER A 68 15.73 0.34 23.03
N ASP A 69 16.00 -0.63 23.91
CA ASP A 69 15.06 -1.70 24.28
C ASP A 69 13.66 -1.19 24.65
N HIS A 70 13.60 -0.12 25.43
CA HIS A 70 12.32 0.48 25.85
C HIS A 70 11.53 1.13 24.70
N ILE A 71 12.17 1.42 23.56
CA ILE A 71 11.51 1.96 22.36
C ILE A 71 11.10 0.83 21.42
N VAL A 72 11.78 -0.32 21.44
CA VAL A 72 11.50 -1.44 20.53
C VAL A 72 10.05 -1.88 20.57
N GLU A 73 9.48 -2.06 21.76
CA GLU A 73 8.09 -2.47 21.91
C GLU A 73 7.11 -1.40 21.44
N LYS A 74 7.42 -0.11 21.69
CA LYS A 74 6.63 1.00 21.16
C LYS A 74 6.71 1.07 19.63
N LEU A 75 7.89 0.80 19.08
CA LEU A 75 8.15 0.79 17.65
C LEU A 75 7.39 -0.34 16.95
N LYS A 76 7.37 -1.55 17.51
CA LYS A 76 6.54 -2.65 17.01
C LYS A 76 5.05 -2.30 17.01
N ASN A 77 4.56 -1.70 18.10
CA ASN A 77 3.17 -1.27 18.19
C ASN A 77 2.84 -0.17 17.17
N GLU A 78 3.73 0.80 16.98
CA GLU A 78 3.55 1.87 16.01
C GLU A 78 3.54 1.33 14.57
N ILE A 79 4.50 0.46 14.22
CA ILE A 79 4.55 -0.22 12.93
C ILE A 79 3.23 -0.97 12.67
N ARG A 80 2.70 -1.66 13.69
CA ARG A 80 1.40 -2.34 13.60
C ARG A 80 0.26 -1.36 13.35
N ASN A 81 0.20 -0.24 14.07
CA ASN A 81 -0.84 0.78 13.91
C ASN A 81 -0.81 1.38 12.51
N VAL A 82 0.38 1.77 12.05
CA VAL A 82 0.63 2.32 10.72
C VAL A 82 0.19 1.35 9.62
N ARG A 83 0.47 0.04 9.77
CA ARG A 83 -0.02 -1.00 8.85
C ARG A 83 -1.53 -1.14 8.84
N LEU A 84 -2.16 -1.13 10.01
CA LEU A 84 -3.62 -1.21 10.12
C LEU A 84 -4.28 0.00 9.44
N ASP A 85 -3.75 1.20 9.67
CA ASP A 85 -4.26 2.41 9.03
C ASP A 85 -4.06 2.38 7.50
N LEU A 86 -2.92 1.88 7.02
CA LEU A 86 -2.69 1.68 5.59
C LEU A 86 -3.70 0.68 5.00
N ALA A 87 -3.92 -0.45 5.67
CA ALA A 87 -4.90 -1.45 5.26
C ALA A 87 -6.32 -0.87 5.22
N HIS A 88 -6.72 -0.10 6.24
CA HIS A 88 -8.00 0.59 6.26
C HIS A 88 -8.15 1.58 5.10
N ARG A 89 -7.12 2.38 4.81
CA ARG A 89 -7.14 3.30 3.65
C ARG A 89 -7.25 2.54 2.34
N VAL A 90 -6.52 1.44 2.17
CA VAL A 90 -6.59 0.61 0.96
C VAL A 90 -8.00 0.02 0.78
N LEU A 91 -8.59 -0.54 1.84
CA LEU A 91 -9.95 -1.09 1.81
C LEU A 91 -11.00 -0.02 1.52
N GLN A 92 -10.89 1.16 2.15
CA GLN A 92 -11.76 2.30 1.87
C GLN A 92 -11.64 2.77 0.42
N ASN A 93 -10.41 2.87 -0.11
CA ASN A 93 -10.16 3.24 -1.50
C ASN A 93 -10.73 2.20 -2.48
N ALA A 94 -10.61 0.91 -2.19
CA ALA A 94 -11.21 -0.15 -2.99
C ALA A 94 -12.74 -0.05 -2.99
N ARG A 95 -13.36 0.10 -1.82
CA ARG A 95 -14.81 0.29 -1.68
C ARG A 95 -15.30 1.54 -2.40
N ASN A 96 -14.55 2.64 -2.35
CA ASN A 96 -14.89 3.87 -3.05
C ASN A 96 -14.77 3.70 -4.58
N LYS A 97 -13.78 2.94 -5.08
CA LYS A 97 -13.68 2.61 -6.50
C LYS A 97 -14.86 1.75 -6.98
N GLU A 98 -15.32 0.81 -6.17
CA GLU A 98 -16.56 0.05 -6.45
C GLU A 98 -17.80 0.95 -6.44
N ALA A 99 -17.87 1.93 -5.54
CA ALA A 99 -18.96 2.92 -5.49
C ALA A 99 -18.94 3.92 -6.66
N ILE A 100 -17.78 4.19 -7.27
CA ILE A 100 -17.61 5.01 -8.49
C ILE A 100 -17.87 4.18 -9.78
N ALA A 101 -18.50 3.00 -9.66
CA ALA A 101 -19.27 2.41 -10.75
C ALA A 101 -20.80 2.64 -10.61
N PRO A 102 -21.32 3.89 -10.49
CA PRO A 102 -22.75 4.13 -10.59
C PRO A 102 -23.14 4.24 -12.07
N SER A 103 -24.03 3.34 -12.51
CA SER A 103 -24.77 3.34 -13.80
C SER A 103 -24.12 2.67 -15.03
N LEU A 104 -24.15 1.33 -15.09
CA LEU A 104 -24.27 0.61 -16.37
C LEU A 104 -25.30 -0.53 -16.36
N VAL A 105 -26.10 -0.67 -15.28
CA VAL A 105 -27.13 -1.73 -15.20
C VAL A 105 -28.46 -1.15 -14.72
N LYS A 106 -29.03 -0.23 -15.51
CA LYS A 106 -30.47 0.06 -15.54
C LYS A 106 -30.76 0.66 -16.91
N ASN A 107 -31.07 -0.19 -17.89
CA ASN A 107 -31.90 0.04 -19.09
C ASN A 107 -31.50 -0.94 -20.21
N SER A 108 -31.95 -2.19 -20.16
CA SER A 108 -32.04 -3.08 -21.36
C SER A 108 -32.92 -4.32 -21.15
N SER A 109 -34.04 -4.24 -20.42
CA SER A 109 -35.02 -5.35 -20.43
C SER A 109 -36.49 -4.91 -20.50
N MET A 110 -36.76 -3.76 -21.12
CA MET A 110 -38.11 -3.39 -21.54
C MET A 110 -38.09 -2.94 -23.01
N VAL A 111 -37.76 -3.87 -23.90
CA VAL A 111 -38.26 -3.86 -25.29
C VAL A 111 -38.54 -5.31 -25.68
N GLY A 112 -39.46 -5.94 -24.96
CA GLY A 112 -39.93 -7.30 -25.19
C GLY A 112 -41.44 -7.30 -25.36
N ASN A 113 -41.94 -6.47 -26.27
CA ASN A 113 -43.24 -6.62 -26.92
C ASN A 113 -43.47 -5.42 -27.85
N MET A 114 -43.44 -5.67 -29.15
CA MET A 114 -44.44 -5.23 -30.13
C MET A 114 -43.87 -5.42 -31.56
N PHE A 115 -44.77 -5.80 -32.47
CA PHE A 115 -44.58 -5.94 -33.91
C PHE A 115 -44.03 -7.28 -34.41
N GLN A 116 -44.89 -8.28 -34.19
CA GLN A 116 -45.40 -9.13 -35.26
C GLN A 116 -45.51 -8.39 -36.61
N MET A 117 -44.75 -8.81 -37.61
CA MET A 117 -45.08 -8.64 -39.04
C MET A 117 -44.74 -9.93 -39.79
N PRO A 118 -45.62 -10.44 -40.65
CA PRO A 118 -45.32 -11.58 -41.50
C PRO A 118 -44.81 -11.16 -42.89
N MET A 119 -44.23 -12.13 -43.59
CA MET A 119 -44.11 -12.25 -45.06
C MET A 119 -42.92 -11.56 -45.79
N ASN A 120 -41.98 -12.43 -46.18
CA ASN A 120 -41.73 -12.85 -47.56
C ASN A 120 -40.60 -12.16 -48.39
N GLN A 121 -39.88 -13.05 -49.09
CA GLN A 121 -39.02 -12.87 -50.28
C GLN A 121 -37.52 -12.54 -50.14
N MET A 122 -36.73 -13.60 -50.38
CA MET A 122 -35.60 -13.68 -51.33
C MET A 122 -34.64 -12.48 -51.44
N SER A 123 -33.39 -12.70 -51.04
CA SER A 123 -32.27 -12.67 -51.99
C SER A 123 -31.03 -13.33 -51.39
N LEU A 124 -30.57 -14.38 -52.07
CA LEU A 124 -29.27 -15.02 -51.88
C LEU A 124 -28.19 -14.07 -52.39
N ILE A 125 -27.28 -13.63 -51.51
CA ILE A 125 -25.94 -13.22 -51.94
C ILE A 125 -24.99 -14.30 -51.44
N ARG A 126 -24.57 -15.15 -52.38
CA ARG A 126 -23.40 -16.03 -52.26
C ARG A 126 -22.22 -15.37 -52.96
N LEU A 127 -21.03 -15.80 -52.53
CA LEU A 127 -19.68 -15.61 -53.11
C LEU A 127 -18.94 -14.39 -52.56
N ARG A 128 -17.67 -14.49 -52.13
CA ARG A 128 -16.69 -15.55 -52.33
C ARG A 128 -15.60 -15.44 -51.26
N GLU A 129 -15.21 -16.56 -50.68
CA GLU A 129 -13.88 -16.74 -50.12
C GLU A 129 -12.87 -16.65 -51.29
N CYS A 130 -11.77 -15.94 -51.07
CA CYS A 130 -10.55 -16.11 -51.85
C CYS A 130 -9.54 -16.80 -50.93
N GLU A 131 -9.46 -18.12 -51.03
CA GLU A 131 -8.24 -18.85 -51.40
C GLU A 131 -8.65 -20.05 -52.27
#